data_AF-A0A174AHG2-F1
#
_entry.id   AF-A0A174AHG2-F1
#
_cell.length_a   1.000
_cell.length_b   1.000
_cell.length_c   1.000
_cell.angle_alpha   90.00
_cell.angle_beta   90.00
_cell.angle_gamma   90.00
#
_symmetry.space_group_name_H-M   'P 1'
#
loop_
_entity.id
_entity.type
_entity.pdbx_description
1 polymer ?
#
loop_
_entity_poly.entity_id
_entity_poly.type
_entity_poly.pdbx_seq_one_letter_code
_entity_poly.pdbx_strand_id
1 'polypeptide(L)'
;MNKIEDLIIDALQADDYKLRIRFLVAGLMSCESNDTPEKIKKNNEWLHDIIAFIDSYHNDDQEINAFLCKISESINSYLNYSPES
;
A
#
# COMPACT_ATOMS: atom_id res chain seq x y z
N MET A 1 -5.77 -8.19 16.23
CA MET A 1 -4.96 -7.03 15.79
C MET A 1 -5.08 -7.03 14.29
N ASN A 2 -5.84 -6.09 13.73
CA ASN A 2 -6.10 -6.08 12.29
C ASN A 2 -4.81 -5.65 11.61
N LYS A 3 -4.20 -6.56 10.86
CA LYS A 3 -2.99 -6.27 10.07
C LYS A 3 -3.40 -5.41 8.87
N ILE A 4 -2.44 -4.71 8.29
CA ILE A 4 -2.72 -3.91 7.10
C ILE A 4 -3.17 -4.79 5.91
N GLU A 5 -2.69 -6.03 5.89
CA GLU A 5 -3.13 -7.12 5.00
C GLU A 5 -4.66 -7.34 5.09
N ASP A 6 -5.22 -7.39 6.30
CA ASP A 6 -6.66 -7.60 6.52
C ASP A 6 -7.48 -6.46 5.93
N LEU A 7 -6.96 -5.22 5.97
CA LEU A 7 -7.63 -4.05 5.39
C LEU A 7 -7.62 -4.10 3.86
N ILE A 8 -6.55 -4.63 3.25
CA ILE A 8 -6.50 -4.83 1.80
C ILE A 8 -7.47 -5.93 1.38
N ILE A 9 -7.51 -7.05 2.12
CA ILE A 9 -8.43 -8.16 1.85
C ILE A 9 -9.89 -7.70 1.96
N ASP A 10 -10.23 -6.95 3.01
CA ASP A 10 -11.56 -6.39 3.20
C ASP A 10 -11.94 -5.42 2.07
N ALA A 11 -11.01 -4.55 1.67
CA ALA A 11 -11.24 -3.63 0.56
C ALA A 11 -11.50 -4.36 -0.77
N LEU A 12 -10.81 -5.48 -1.03
CA LEU A 12 -11.01 -6.29 -2.23
C LEU A 12 -12.41 -6.92 -2.34
N GLN A 13 -13.15 -7.04 -1.23
CA GLN A 13 -14.54 -7.54 -1.24
C GLN A 13 -15.56 -6.47 -1.65
N ALA A 14 -15.14 -5.20 -1.78
CA ALA A 14 -16.03 -4.10 -2.14
C ALA A 14 -15.99 -3.79 -3.63
N ASP A 15 -17.12 -3.35 -4.20
CA ASP A 15 -17.21 -2.93 -5.61
C ASP A 15 -16.24 -1.78 -5.93
N ASP A 16 -15.96 -0.93 -4.94
CA ASP A 16 -15.08 0.22 -5.03
C ASP A 16 -13.64 -0.05 -4.54
N TYR A 17 -13.20 -1.31 -4.53
CA TYR A 17 -11.89 -1.73 -3.99
C TYR A 17 -10.71 -0.87 -4.47
N LYS A 18 -10.71 -0.50 -5.77
CA LYS A 18 -9.64 0.33 -6.36
C LYS A 18 -9.51 1.67 -5.66
N LEU A 19 -10.63 2.30 -5.31
CA LEU A 19 -10.66 3.59 -4.63
C LEU A 19 -10.18 3.44 -3.19
N ARG A 20 -10.70 2.44 -2.47
CA ARG A 20 -10.36 2.19 -1.06
C ARG A 20 -8.87 1.93 -0.86
N ILE A 21 -8.31 1.03 -1.66
CA ILE A 21 -6.89 0.67 -1.59
C ILE A 21 -6.02 1.88 -1.96
N ARG A 22 -6.38 2.64 -3.01
CA ARG A 22 -5.67 3.88 -3.36
C ARG A 22 -5.69 4.89 -2.23
N PHE A 23 -6.84 5.09 -1.59
CA PHE A 23 -6.97 6.03 -0.49
C PHE A 23 -6.13 5.62 0.72
N LEU A 24 -6.14 4.33 1.07
CA LEU A 24 -5.30 3.78 2.14
C LEU A 24 -3.82 4.04 1.87
N VAL A 25 -3.33 3.64 0.69
CA VAL A 25 -1.91 3.77 0.34
C VAL A 25 -1.51 5.25 0.20
N ALA A 26 -2.35 6.09 -0.42
CA ALA A 26 -2.10 7.52 -0.51
C ALA A 26 -2.02 8.19 0.88
N GLY A 27 -2.85 7.76 1.83
CA GLY A 27 -2.78 8.21 3.21
C GLY A 27 -1.41 7.91 3.83
N LEU A 28 -0.92 6.68 3.67
CA LEU A 28 0.40 6.26 4.17
C LEU A 28 1.57 7.01 3.54
N MET A 29 1.44 7.46 2.29
CA MET A 29 2.49 8.21 1.58
C MET A 29 2.36 9.73 1.73
N SER A 30 1.26 10.22 2.31
CA SER A 30 0.97 11.66 2.40
C SER A 30 1.92 12.40 3.35
N CYS A 31 2.26 13.66 3.04
CA CYS A 31 3.09 14.49 3.92
C CYS A 31 2.45 14.68 5.30
N GLU A 32 1.12 14.80 5.38
CA GLU A 32 0.38 14.95 6.64
C GLU A 32 0.51 13.73 7.56
N SER A 33 0.62 12.53 6.98
CA SER A 33 0.82 11.30 7.76
C SER A 33 2.30 11.02 8.06
N ASN A 34 3.21 11.74 7.41
CA ASN A 34 4.66 11.57 7.45
C ASN A 34 5.39 12.82 7.99
N ASP A 35 4.76 13.53 8.93
CA ASP A 35 5.26 14.80 9.51
C ASP A 35 6.38 14.61 10.53
N THR A 36 6.57 13.40 11.06
CA THR A 36 7.67 13.09 12.00
C THR A 36 8.46 11.86 11.57
N PRO A 37 9.76 11.75 11.94
CA PRO A 37 10.58 10.58 11.62
C PRO A 37 9.99 9.26 12.13
N GLU A 38 9.35 9.26 13.29
CA GLU A 38 8.71 8.09 13.87
C GLU A 38 7.50 7.63 13.04
N LYS A 39 6.69 8.58 12.58
CA LYS A 39 5.54 8.29 11.70
C LYS A 39 6.01 7.82 10.33
N ILE A 40 7.03 8.46 9.75
CA ILE A 40 7.66 8.02 8.50
C ILE A 40 8.12 6.57 8.61
N LYS A 41 8.87 6.24 9.67
CA LYS A 41 9.34 4.87 9.88
C LYS A 41 8.19 3.87 9.94
N LYS A 42 7.16 4.18 10.74
CA LYS A 42 6.00 3.30 10.92
C LYS A 42 5.19 3.13 9.63
N ASN A 43 4.97 4.21 8.88
CA ASN A 43 4.25 4.14 7.61
C ASN A 43 5.07 3.37 6.57
N ASN A 44 6.40 3.53 6.55
CA ASN A 44 7.27 2.73 5.68
C ASN A 44 7.22 1.24 6.04
N GLU A 45 7.19 0.88 7.33
CA GLU A 45 6.97 -0.51 7.76
C GLU A 45 5.65 -1.07 7.20
N TRP A 46 4.55 -0.31 7.32
CA TRP A 46 3.25 -0.68 6.77
C TRP A 46 3.24 -0.77 5.23
N LEU A 47 3.97 0.10 4.54
CA LEU A 47 4.11 0.07 3.10
C LEU A 47 4.91 -1.17 2.63
N HIS A 48 5.95 -1.55 3.37
CA HIS A 48 6.68 -2.80 3.13
C HIS A 48 5.81 -4.03 3.37
N ASP A 49 4.98 -4.03 4.43
CA ASP A 49 4.03 -5.12 4.69
C ASP A 49 3.02 -5.27 3.54
N ILE A 50 2.53 -4.14 2.97
CA ILE A 50 1.65 -4.17 1.79
C ILE A 50 2.34 -4.78 0.57
N ILE A 51 3.60 -4.43 0.30
CA ILE A 51 4.36 -5.02 -0.83
C ILE A 51 4.50 -6.52 -0.63
N ALA A 52 4.95 -6.96 0.56
CA ALA A 52 5.13 -8.38 0.86
C ALA A 52 3.82 -9.17 0.74
N PHE A 53 2.70 -8.56 1.15
CA PHE A 53 1.38 -9.12 0.95
C PHE A 53 1.05 -9.27 -0.54
N ILE A 54 1.18 -8.20 -1.32
CA ILE A 54 0.88 -8.24 -2.77
C ILE A 54 1.72 -9.29 -3.48
N ASP A 55 3.00 -9.41 -3.16
CA ASP A 55 3.92 -10.38 -3.77
C ASP A 55 3.58 -11.85 -3.44
N SER A 56 2.90 -12.09 -2.31
CA SER A 56 2.48 -13.43 -1.88
C SER A 56 1.00 -13.73 -2.15
N TYR A 57 0.21 -12.72 -2.49
CA TYR A 57 -1.22 -12.82 -2.74
C TYR A 57 -1.49 -13.28 -4.18
N HIS A 58 -2.17 -14.41 -4.31
CA HIS A 58 -2.62 -14.93 -5.59
C HIS A 58 -4.15 -14.85 -5.67
N ASN A 59 -4.66 -14.11 -6.65
CA ASN A 59 -6.09 -14.06 -6.97
C ASN A 59 -6.34 -14.65 -8.37
N ASP A 60 -7.49 -15.29 -8.59
CA ASP A 60 -7.86 -15.79 -9.92
C ASP A 60 -8.23 -14.65 -10.89
N ASP A 61 -8.60 -13.48 -10.35
CA ASP A 61 -8.93 -12.29 -11.13
C ASP A 61 -7.67 -11.54 -11.59
N GLN A 62 -7.43 -11.55 -12.90
CA GLN A 62 -6.30 -10.87 -13.52
C GLN A 62 -6.36 -9.34 -13.37
N GLU A 63 -7.55 -8.74 -13.30
CA GLU A 63 -7.70 -7.30 -13.09
C GLU A 63 -7.24 -6.92 -11.68
N ILE A 64 -7.62 -7.71 -10.67
CA ILE A 64 -7.18 -7.51 -9.28
C ILE A 64 -5.65 -7.60 -9.20
N ASN A 65 -5.05 -8.66 -9.78
CA ASN A 65 -3.60 -8.83 -9.77
C ASN A 65 -2.89 -7.66 -10.46
N ALA A 66 -3.34 -7.25 -11.65
CA ALA A 66 -2.76 -6.13 -12.37
C ALA A 66 -2.89 -4.80 -11.61
N PHE A 67 -3.99 -4.61 -10.88
CA PHE A 67 -4.18 -3.44 -10.02
C PHE A 67 -3.22 -3.46 -8.83
N LEU A 68 -3.11 -4.59 -8.12
CA LEU A 68 -2.21 -4.73 -6.97
C LEU A 68 -0.75 -4.56 -7.37
N CYS A 69 -0.33 -5.10 -8.52
CA CYS A 69 1.03 -4.86 -9.04
C CYS A 69 1.32 -3.36 -9.21
N LYS A 70 0.39 -2.58 -9.78
CA LYS A 70 0.56 -1.12 -9.92
C LYS A 70 0.65 -0.40 -8.57
N ILE A 71 -0.06 -0.90 -7.55
CA ILE A 71 0.05 -0.37 -6.19
C ILE A 71 1.45 -0.66 -5.63
N SER A 72 1.94 -1.90 -5.75
CA SER A 72 3.29 -2.28 -5.31
C SER A 72 4.37 -1.43 -6.01
N GLU A 73 4.25 -1.21 -7.32
CA GLU A 73 5.15 -0.32 -8.08
C GLU A 73 5.12 1.13 -7.55
N SER A 74 3.93 1.67 -7.28
CA SER A 74 3.77 3.02 -6.73
C SER A 74 4.43 3.16 -5.35
N ILE A 75 4.25 2.15 -4.48
CA ILE A 75 4.86 2.14 -3.15
C ILE A 75 6.38 2.05 -3.26
N ASN A 76 6.89 1.15 -4.10
CA ASN A 76 8.32 1.01 -4.33
C ASN A 76 8.94 2.31 -4.86
N SER A 77 8.26 3.01 -5.76
CA SER A 77 8.72 4.32 -6.25
C SER A 77 8.80 5.36 -5.12
N TYR A 78 7.84 5.36 -4.18
CA TYR A 78 7.85 6.26 -3.03
C TYR A 78 8.99 5.92 -2.06
N LEU A 79 9.16 4.65 -1.70
CA LEU A 79 10.16 4.21 -0.73
C LEU A 79 11.61 4.38 -1.24
N ASN A 80 11.82 4.23 -2.55
CA ASN A 80 13.12 4.42 -3.19
C ASN A 80 13.37 5.88 -3.63
N TYR A 81 12.39 6.77 -3.44
CA TYR A 81 12.58 8.18 -3.76
C TYR A 81 13.53 8.80 -2.73
N SER A 82 14.79 8.95 -3.12
CA SER A 82 15.72 9.84 -2.46
C SER A 82 15.63 11.19 -3.16
N PRO A 83 15.09 12.25 -2.54
CA PRO A 83 15.36 13.59 -3.02
C PRO A 83 16.89 13.75 -2.95
N GLU A 84 17.51 14.05 -4.09
CA GLU A 84 18.97 14.19 -4.19
C GLU A 84 19.48 15.16 -3.10
N SER A 85 20.48 14.68 -2.34
CA SER A 85 21.17 15.39 -1.25
C SER A 85 21.89 16.66 -1.71
#